data_AF-A0A7C4JH30-F1
#
_entry.id   AF-A0A7C4JH30-F1
#
_cell.length_a   1.000
_cell.length_b   1.000
_cell.length_c   1.000
_cell.angle_alpha   90.00
_cell.angle_beta   90.00
_cell.angle_gamma   90.00
#
_symmetry.space_group_name_H-M   'P 1'
#
loop_
_entity.id
_entity.type
_entity.pdbx_description
1 polymer ?
#
loop_
_entity_poly.entity_id
_entity_poly.type
_entity_poly.pdbx_seq_one_letter_code
_entity_poly.pdbx_strand_id
1 'polypeptide(L)'
;MRKWWVFLFASVLALGAWAQVRTGAWVDEVVFAEEPSSGKGVDMVRTGAIDLYCYAISDPKLIKTIVTELGYEISYGSYNELTFNPYGPEFTDGRLNPFAIPAIREAVNWLIDRDYIVAEFFG
;
A
#
# COMPACT_ATOMS: atom_id res chain seq x y z
N MET A 1 22.31 -20.64 56.66
CA MET A 1 22.75 -20.73 55.25
C MET A 1 21.66 -21.29 54.32
N ARG A 2 20.98 -22.40 54.62
CA ARG A 2 19.95 -23.02 53.75
C ARG A 2 18.74 -22.14 53.38
N LYS A 3 18.35 -21.17 54.22
CA LYS A 3 17.23 -20.24 53.96
C LYS A 3 17.53 -19.18 52.90
N TRP A 4 18.79 -18.78 52.74
CA TRP A 4 19.20 -17.79 51.72
C TRP A 4 19.17 -18.38 50.30
N TRP A 5 19.55 -19.66 50.15
CA TRP A 5 19.49 -20.35 48.87
C TRP A 5 18.06 -20.54 48.36
N VAL A 6 17.10 -20.79 49.25
CA VAL A 6 15.68 -20.92 48.87
C VAL A 6 15.10 -19.58 48.39
N PHE A 7 15.47 -18.47 49.03
CA PHE A 7 15.07 -17.13 48.59
C PHE A 7 15.70 -16.76 47.24
N LEU A 8 16.97 -17.10 47.02
CA LEU A 8 17.66 -16.85 45.75
C LEU A 8 17.13 -17.71 44.60
N PHE A 9 16.71 -18.95 44.88
CA PHE A 9 16.10 -19.83 43.88
C PHE A 9 14.67 -19.39 43.53
N ALA A 10 13.90 -18.95 44.53
CA ALA A 10 12.55 -18.43 44.32
C ALA A 10 12.54 -17.12 43.53
N SER A 11 13.53 -16.22 43.74
CA SER A 11 13.64 -14.97 42.99
C SER A 11 14.08 -15.20 41.53
N VAL A 12 14.95 -16.17 41.26
CA VAL A 12 15.36 -16.52 39.88
C VAL A 12 14.19 -17.15 39.09
N LEU A 13 13.39 -18.01 39.73
CA LEU A 13 12.17 -18.56 39.11
C LEU A 13 11.10 -17.47 38.88
N ALA A 14 10.95 -16.52 39.82
CA ALA A 14 10.03 -15.40 39.69
C ALA A 14 10.51 -14.32 38.70
N LEU A 15 11.76 -14.32 38.23
CA LEU A 15 12.24 -13.43 37.16
C LEU A 15 12.13 -14.11 35.77
N GLY A 16 12.35 -15.43 35.71
CA GLY A 16 12.23 -16.21 34.46
C GLY A 16 10.80 -16.46 34.00
N ALA A 17 9.84 -16.57 34.94
CA ALA A 17 8.44 -16.85 34.62
C ALA A 17 7.67 -15.67 33.97
N TRP A 18 8.23 -14.46 33.98
CA TRP A 18 7.61 -13.26 33.41
C TRP A 18 8.23 -12.80 32.09
N ALA A 19 9.27 -13.51 31.62
CA ALA A 19 9.78 -13.33 30.27
C ALA A 19 8.84 -14.04 29.27
N GLN A 20 7.60 -13.56 29.19
CA GLN A 20 6.71 -13.96 28.13
C GLN A 20 7.29 -13.42 26.82
N VAL A 21 7.87 -14.30 26.00
CA VAL A 21 8.40 -13.91 24.70
C VAL A 21 7.23 -13.42 23.86
N ARG A 22 7.19 -12.11 23.60
CA ARG A 22 6.14 -11.53 22.77
C ARG A 22 6.25 -12.08 21.35
N THR A 23 5.22 -12.81 20.91
CA THR A 23 5.12 -13.37 19.56
C THR A 23 4.17 -12.58 18.65
N GLY A 24 3.46 -11.58 19.19
CA GLY A 24 2.49 -10.74 18.49
C GLY A 24 2.98 -9.33 18.17
N ALA A 25 2.11 -8.54 17.51
CA ALA A 25 2.38 -7.16 17.13
C ALA A 25 2.65 -6.26 18.35
N TRP A 26 3.34 -5.13 18.08
CA TRP A 26 3.74 -4.24 19.16
C TRP A 26 2.62 -3.37 19.74
N VAL A 27 1.60 -3.13 18.94
CA VAL A 27 0.47 -2.24 19.18
C VAL A 27 -0.71 -2.95 19.85
N ASP A 28 -1.47 -2.22 20.65
CA ASP A 28 -2.68 -2.72 21.33
C ASP A 28 -3.95 -2.50 20.48
N GLU A 29 -3.95 -1.49 19.61
CA GLU A 29 -5.09 -1.13 18.74
C GLU A 29 -4.61 -0.65 17.37
N VAL A 30 -5.39 -0.95 16.33
CA VAL A 30 -5.22 -0.39 14.99
C VAL A 30 -6.57 0.16 14.54
N VAL A 31 -6.62 1.47 14.29
CA VAL A 31 -7.82 2.17 13.84
C VAL A 31 -7.71 2.44 12.34
N PHE A 32 -8.71 1.98 11.58
CA PHE A 32 -8.83 2.30 10.17
C PHE A 32 -9.85 3.43 9.99
N ALA A 33 -9.46 4.45 9.23
CA ALA A 33 -10.32 5.55 8.85
C ALA A 33 -10.21 5.77 7.34
N GLU A 34 -11.33 6.15 6.72
CA GLU A 34 -11.34 6.55 5.32
C GLU A 34 -11.02 8.04 5.22
N GLU A 35 -10.02 8.36 4.39
CA GLU A 35 -9.75 9.73 3.96
C GLU A 35 -9.56 9.71 2.44
N PRO A 36 -10.53 10.19 1.64
CA PRO A 36 -10.46 10.13 0.19
C PRO A 36 -9.55 11.21 -0.42
N SER A 37 -9.18 12.25 0.33
CA SER A 37 -8.29 13.30 -0.16
C SER A 37 -6.84 13.02 0.23
N SER A 38 -5.99 12.78 -0.77
CA SER A 38 -4.54 12.63 -0.56
C SER A 38 -3.90 13.84 0.12
N GLY A 39 -4.37 15.06 -0.17
CA GLY A 39 -3.85 16.27 0.49
C GLY A 39 -4.14 16.27 1.99
N LYS A 40 -5.40 15.99 2.36
CA LYS A 40 -5.79 15.90 3.78
C LYS A 40 -5.12 14.71 4.48
N GLY A 41 -5.01 13.56 3.82
CA GLY A 41 -4.30 12.39 4.34
C GLY A 41 -2.84 12.69 4.69
N VAL A 42 -2.12 13.37 3.78
CA VAL A 42 -0.73 13.79 4.04
C VAL A 42 -0.65 14.77 5.20
N ASP A 43 -1.54 15.77 5.27
CA ASP A 43 -1.55 16.72 6.39
C ASP A 43 -1.86 16.04 7.73
N MET A 44 -2.76 15.04 7.75
CA MET A 44 -3.05 14.26 8.95
C MET A 44 -1.82 13.49 9.44
N VAL A 45 -0.97 12.96 8.56
CA VAL A 45 0.32 12.36 8.95
C VAL A 45 1.26 13.43 9.50
N ARG A 46 1.38 14.59 8.83
CA ARG A 46 2.25 15.70 9.25
C ARG A 46 1.89 16.24 10.64
N THR A 47 0.61 16.29 10.96
CA THR A 47 0.13 16.77 12.27
C THR A 47 0.09 15.67 13.35
N GLY A 48 0.42 14.42 13.00
CA GLY A 48 0.32 13.27 13.91
C GLY A 48 -1.12 12.88 14.26
N ALA A 49 -2.09 13.23 13.41
CA ALA A 49 -3.48 12.80 13.56
C ALA A 49 -3.69 11.34 13.12
N ILE A 50 -2.84 10.84 12.21
CA ILE A 50 -2.71 9.42 11.85
C ILE A 50 -1.23 9.06 11.72
N ASP A 51 -0.88 7.81 11.97
CA ASP A 51 0.51 7.34 11.87
C ASP A 51 0.91 6.95 10.43
N LEU A 52 -0.08 6.54 9.61
CA LEU A 52 0.18 5.94 8.31
C LEU A 52 -0.95 6.28 7.32
N TYR A 53 -0.58 6.73 6.13
CA TYR A 53 -1.48 6.93 4.99
C TYR A 53 -1.07 6.02 3.83
N CYS A 54 -1.89 5.03 3.50
CA CYS A 54 -1.59 3.95 2.55
C CYS A 54 -2.37 4.05 1.24
N TYR A 55 -2.41 5.24 0.63
CA TYR A 55 -3.02 5.42 -0.69
C TYR A 55 -2.02 5.99 -1.69
N ALA A 56 -2.24 5.70 -2.98
CA ALA A 56 -1.35 6.17 -4.03
C ALA A 56 -1.42 7.70 -4.16
N ILE A 57 -0.25 8.35 -4.26
CA ILE A 57 -0.12 9.80 -4.41
C ILE A 57 0.75 10.07 -5.64
N SER A 58 0.17 10.75 -6.63
CA SER A 58 0.86 11.19 -7.84
C SER A 58 0.97 12.71 -7.96
N ASP A 59 0.39 13.49 -7.03
CA ASP A 59 0.52 14.95 -7.06
C ASP A 59 1.97 15.35 -6.76
N PRO A 60 2.69 15.99 -7.71
CA PRO A 60 4.10 16.34 -7.52
C PRO A 60 4.37 17.24 -6.32
N LYS A 61 3.41 18.10 -5.94
CA LYS A 61 3.54 18.98 -4.77
C LYS A 61 3.49 18.18 -3.47
N LEU A 62 2.56 17.22 -3.39
CA LEU A 62 2.46 16.34 -2.23
C LEU A 62 3.66 15.40 -2.13
N ILE A 63 4.12 14.84 -3.25
CA ILE A 63 5.33 14.01 -3.30
C ILE A 63 6.53 14.81 -2.77
N LYS A 64 6.71 16.06 -3.21
CA LYS A 64 7.77 16.93 -2.70
C LYS A 64 7.69 17.06 -1.17
N THR A 65 6.51 17.35 -0.62
CA THR A 65 6.30 17.44 0.83
C THR A 65 6.65 16.13 1.53
N ILE A 66 6.19 14.99 1.02
CA ILE A 66 6.46 13.65 1.60
C ILE A 66 7.96 13.40 1.65
N VAL A 67 8.68 13.61 0.54
CA VAL A 67 10.12 13.34 0.45
C VAL A 67 10.93 14.27 1.37
N THR A 68 10.47 15.49 1.61
CA THR A 68 11.20 16.46 2.43
C THR A 68 10.87 16.42 3.92
N GLU A 69 9.65 16.02 4.29
CA GLU A 69 9.13 16.18 5.65
C GLU A 69 8.75 14.87 6.34
N LEU A 70 8.52 13.77 5.61
CA LEU A 70 7.94 12.53 6.14
C LEU A 70 8.82 11.31 5.85
N GLY A 71 8.65 10.26 6.65
CA GLY A 71 9.11 8.91 6.31
C GLY A 71 8.18 8.29 5.27
N TYR A 72 8.74 7.67 4.23
CA TYR A 72 7.97 7.00 3.18
C TYR A 72 8.69 5.75 2.69
N GLU A 73 7.91 4.81 2.17
CA GLU A 73 8.39 3.61 1.48
C GLU A 73 7.61 3.47 0.18
N ILE A 74 8.29 2.99 -0.86
CA ILE A 74 7.68 2.81 -2.18
C ILE A 74 7.22 1.35 -2.31
N SER A 75 5.95 1.16 -2.67
CA SER A 75 5.37 -0.15 -2.96
C SER A 75 4.73 -0.15 -4.34
N TYR A 76 5.09 -1.14 -5.16
CA TYR A 76 4.51 -1.39 -6.48
C TYR A 76 3.45 -2.49 -6.37
N GLY A 77 2.35 -2.20 -5.70
CA GLY A 77 1.27 -3.17 -5.45
C GLY A 77 0.19 -3.23 -6.54
N SER A 78 0.16 -2.25 -7.45
CA SER A 78 -0.85 -2.12 -8.49
C SER A 78 -0.24 -1.56 -9.77
N TYR A 79 -0.93 -1.78 -10.88
CA TYR A 79 -0.61 -1.20 -12.19
C TYR A 79 -1.89 -0.65 -12.80
N ASN A 80 -1.75 0.46 -13.54
CA ASN A 80 -2.82 0.99 -14.38
C ASN A 80 -2.73 0.36 -15.76
N GLU A 81 -3.86 -0.02 -16.33
CA GLU A 81 -3.92 -0.72 -17.61
C GLU A 81 -5.21 -0.40 -18.37
N LEU A 82 -5.27 -0.80 -19.63
CA LEU A 82 -6.46 -0.70 -20.47
C LEU A 82 -6.99 -2.11 -20.77
N THR A 83 -8.03 -2.50 -20.03
CA THR A 83 -8.62 -3.83 -20.18
C THR A 83 -9.59 -3.84 -21.34
N PHE A 84 -9.27 -4.60 -22.40
CA PHE A 84 -10.19 -4.79 -23.52
C PHE A 84 -11.11 -6.00 -23.28
N ASN A 85 -12.39 -5.87 -23.63
CA ASN A 85 -13.31 -7.01 -23.64
C ASN A 85 -13.11 -7.86 -24.91
N PRO A 86 -12.61 -9.11 -24.79
CA PRO A 86 -12.32 -9.95 -25.96
C PRO A 86 -13.53 -10.79 -26.43
N TYR A 87 -14.69 -10.69 -25.78
CA TYR A 87 -15.87 -11.47 -26.14
C TYR A 87 -16.38 -11.12 -27.54
N GLY A 88 -16.69 -12.12 -28.37
CA GLY A 88 -17.10 -11.92 -29.76
C GLY A 88 -16.97 -13.18 -30.64
N PRO A 89 -16.79 -13.04 -31.97
CA PRO A 89 -16.26 -11.87 -32.67
C PRO A 89 -17.28 -10.77 -32.98
N GLU A 90 -18.57 -11.00 -32.79
CA GLU A 90 -19.61 -9.99 -33.02
C GLU A 90 -20.27 -9.57 -31.72
N PHE A 91 -20.72 -8.32 -31.65
CA PHE A 91 -21.65 -7.86 -30.63
C PHE A 91 -23.03 -8.49 -30.88
N THR A 92 -23.96 -8.30 -29.93
CA THR A 92 -25.33 -8.80 -30.05
C THR A 92 -26.10 -8.20 -31.24
N ASP A 93 -25.60 -7.10 -31.81
CA ASP A 93 -26.15 -6.43 -32.99
C ASP A 93 -25.49 -6.85 -34.32
N GLY A 94 -24.57 -7.83 -34.28
CA GLY A 94 -23.88 -8.36 -35.46
C GLY A 94 -22.67 -7.53 -35.93
N ARG A 95 -22.33 -6.40 -35.30
CA ARG A 95 -21.09 -5.67 -35.61
C ARG A 95 -19.86 -6.42 -35.08
N LEU A 96 -18.77 -6.41 -35.82
CA LEU A 96 -17.48 -6.94 -35.37
C LEU A 96 -17.00 -6.22 -34.10
N ASN A 97 -16.71 -6.97 -33.04
CA ASN A 97 -15.89 -6.52 -31.92
C ASN A 97 -14.41 -6.60 -32.34
N PRO A 98 -13.72 -5.47 -32.58
CA PRO A 98 -12.32 -5.47 -32.97
C PRO A 98 -11.42 -6.08 -31.88
N PHE A 99 -11.81 -5.98 -30.62
CA PHE A 99 -11.03 -6.50 -29.51
C PHE A 99 -11.15 -8.01 -29.34
N ALA A 100 -12.03 -8.71 -30.06
CA ALA A 100 -11.98 -10.16 -30.15
C ALA A 100 -10.74 -10.64 -30.93
N ILE A 101 -10.19 -9.80 -31.81
CA ILE A 101 -9.03 -10.10 -32.65
C ILE A 101 -7.72 -9.79 -31.88
N PRO A 102 -6.86 -10.79 -31.57
CA PRO A 102 -5.64 -10.56 -30.80
C PRO A 102 -4.68 -9.54 -31.40
N ALA A 103 -4.50 -9.57 -32.73
CA ALA A 103 -3.61 -8.67 -33.44
C ALA A 103 -4.03 -7.19 -33.31
N ILE A 104 -5.33 -6.91 -33.18
CA ILE A 104 -5.81 -5.54 -32.97
C ILE A 104 -5.47 -5.08 -31.55
N ARG A 105 -5.67 -5.94 -30.53
CA ARG A 105 -5.30 -5.61 -29.14
C ARG A 105 -3.80 -5.35 -29.00
N GLU A 106 -2.98 -6.12 -29.70
CA GLU A 106 -1.53 -5.91 -29.76
C GLU A 106 -1.19 -4.56 -30.41
N ALA A 107 -1.75 -4.27 -31.59
CA ALA A 107 -1.52 -3.01 -32.27
C ALA A 107 -1.89 -1.79 -31.41
N VAL A 108 -3.01 -1.85 -30.69
CA VAL A 108 -3.40 -0.79 -29.74
C VAL A 108 -2.35 -0.61 -28.64
N ASN A 109 -1.81 -1.71 -28.09
CA ASN A 109 -0.76 -1.63 -27.09
C ASN A 109 0.52 -0.97 -27.61
N TRP A 110 0.88 -1.17 -28.87
CA TRP A 110 2.02 -0.48 -29.51
C TRP A 110 1.80 1.00 -29.75
N LEU A 111 0.55 1.42 -30.00
CA LEU A 111 0.21 2.81 -30.31
C LEU A 111 0.10 3.70 -29.07
N ILE A 112 -0.05 3.13 -27.88
CA ILE A 112 -0.15 3.90 -26.64
C ILE A 112 1.23 4.41 -26.24
N ASP A 113 1.39 5.73 -26.31
CA ASP A 113 2.54 6.43 -25.74
C ASP A 113 2.41 6.47 -24.21
N ARG A 114 3.09 5.53 -23.55
CA ARG A 114 3.07 5.41 -22.08
C ARG A 114 3.93 6.47 -21.41
N ASP A 115 5.00 6.90 -22.06
CA ASP A 115 5.89 7.93 -21.50
C ASP A 115 5.16 9.28 -21.44
N TYR A 116 4.40 9.61 -22.49
CA TYR A 116 3.54 10.80 -22.49
C TYR A 116 2.46 10.75 -21.41
N ILE A 117 1.80 9.60 -21.23
CA ILE A 117 0.79 9.44 -20.16
C ILE A 117 1.41 9.66 -18.78
N VAL A 118 2.60 9.09 -18.53
CA VAL A 118 3.31 9.28 -17.26
C VAL A 118 3.63 10.76 -17.05
N ALA A 119 4.23 11.42 -18.03
CA ALA A 119 4.63 12.82 -17.92
C ALA A 119 3.46 13.78 -17.68
N GLU A 120 2.32 13.58 -18.35
CA GLU A 120 1.19 14.52 -18.26
C GLU A 120 0.28 14.28 -17.05
N PHE A 121 0.08 13.02 -16.65
CA PHE A 121 -0.88 12.67 -15.60
C PHE A 121 -0.24 12.34 -14.24
N PHE A 122 1.00 11.85 -14.24
CA PHE A 122 1.66 11.35 -13.03
C PHE A 122 2.89 12.17 -12.61
N GLY A 123 3.44 12.99 -13.50
CA GLY A 123 4.54 13.93 -13.23
C GLY A 123 5.92 13.31 -13.41
#